data_AF-A0A3N4VAB1-F1
#
_entry.id   AF-A0A3N4VAB1-F1
#
_cell.length_a   1.000
_cell.length_b   1.000
_cell.length_c   1.000
_cell.angle_alpha   90.00
_cell.angle_beta   90.00
_cell.angle_gamma   90.00
#
_symmetry.space_group_name_H-M   'P 1'
#
loop_
_entity.id
_entity.type
_entity.pdbx_description
1 polymer ?
#
loop_
_entity_poly.entity_id
_entity_poly.type
_entity_poly.pdbx_seq_one_letter_code
_entity_poly.pdbx_strand_id
1 'polypeptide(L)'
;MANRATSLALRGPSAFRRWYGSLHPSLQLIGLQLWLPLFFIVMFCLCYVAAFHAPHPHEVPVALVDAPAGLRAAIEKALPGVLDLQTYASVDSARQAVLHGHVAIAFDGSTDTVYRATAHQYQVAALIPATLEPIFTAQGITITSTDLAPLPGWDEYGTVSLYLMLSWCIGGYMVAMFIGLMGAPLRHRTRVVVILSGGVLISAITNTLAGPVIGAVHGHFGMLFLIGWGWIVAIGLAVNGFSYFAGRFIALPAMVVFIFLSMPSSGAAYPSWFMPQPFAWLNHVVVGSGITEMLKRELYDVGPGFGRGLTMMLAYAVGGVVLMITGKQFWERRRIRAILTGSTTMFQDAQAANREFLISERDEVLARHGLSRSDTGTIATIPVNERVDFQGPDDFDSAHGFDDPSTSDPFLGSVTGLEAEAPRTRPVQVAAGARREPPVPPTGDGGSSGGGVS
;
A
#
# COMPACT_ATOMS: atom_id res chain seq x y z
N MET A 1 35.69 -25.90 21.92
CA MET A 1 34.52 -25.16 21.38
C MET A 1 33.65 -24.45 22.43
N ALA A 2 33.90 -24.61 23.74
CA ALA A 2 33.09 -23.98 24.80
C ALA A 2 33.40 -22.48 25.11
N ASN A 3 34.53 -21.92 24.61
CA ASN A 3 34.95 -20.55 24.96
C ASN A 3 34.46 -19.43 24.02
N ARG A 4 33.72 -19.73 22.94
CA ARG A 4 33.13 -18.69 22.08
C ARG A 4 31.69 -18.29 22.46
N ALA A 5 31.01 -19.09 23.28
CA ALA A 5 29.64 -18.81 23.72
C ALA A 5 29.59 -17.80 24.88
N THR A 6 30.60 -17.80 25.74
CA THR A 6 30.70 -16.90 26.92
C THR A 6 31.20 -15.49 26.57
N SER A 7 31.87 -15.30 25.42
CA SER A 7 32.38 -13.98 24.99
C SER A 7 31.34 -13.08 24.31
N LEU A 8 30.15 -13.60 23.99
CA LEU A 8 29.05 -12.82 23.37
C LEU A 8 28.10 -12.19 24.40
N ALA A 9 28.16 -12.59 25.68
CA ALA A 9 27.28 -12.13 26.74
C ALA A 9 27.73 -10.81 27.42
N LEU A 10 28.90 -10.27 27.08
CA LEU A 10 29.50 -9.09 27.75
C LEU A 10 29.61 -7.84 26.86
N ARG A 11 28.94 -7.80 25.70
CA ARG A 11 28.84 -6.55 24.94
C ARG A 11 27.69 -5.72 25.49
N GLY A 12 28.03 -4.76 26.34
CA GLY A 12 27.10 -3.70 26.75
C GLY A 12 26.44 -3.01 25.55
N PRO A 13 25.32 -2.29 25.75
CA PRO A 13 24.58 -1.67 24.67
C PRO A 13 25.49 -0.80 23.79
N SER A 14 25.33 -0.92 22.47
CA SER A 14 26.12 -0.17 21.48
C SER A 14 26.09 1.33 21.79
N ALA A 15 27.16 2.07 21.44
CA ALA A 15 27.23 3.51 21.65
C ALA A 15 25.98 4.24 21.09
N PHE A 16 25.49 3.78 19.94
CA PHE A 16 24.24 4.22 19.35
C PHE A 16 23.01 3.96 20.25
N ARG A 17 22.86 2.75 20.82
CA ARG A 17 21.72 2.42 21.69
C ARG A 17 21.73 3.24 22.98
N ARG A 18 22.92 3.58 23.52
CA ARG A 18 23.06 4.47 24.68
C ARG A 18 22.65 5.90 24.37
N TRP A 19 23.14 6.47 23.27
CA TRP A 19 22.75 7.81 22.82
C TRP A 19 21.26 7.89 22.48
N TYR A 20 20.74 6.93 21.72
CA TYR A 20 19.33 6.90 21.34
C TYR A 20 18.41 6.73 22.56
N GLY A 21 18.82 5.93 23.54
CA GLY A 21 18.10 5.78 24.81
C GLY A 21 18.08 7.03 25.69
N SER A 22 18.99 7.99 25.48
CA SER A 22 18.96 9.29 26.18
C SER A 22 17.98 10.31 25.59
N LEU A 23 17.43 10.06 24.40
CA LEU A 23 16.46 10.95 23.76
C LEU A 23 15.08 10.82 24.41
N HIS A 24 14.26 11.87 24.34
CA HIS A 24 12.86 11.82 24.77
C HIS A 24 12.11 10.65 24.10
N PRO A 25 11.25 9.89 24.80
CA PRO A 25 10.54 8.74 24.24
C PRO A 25 9.79 9.05 22.92
N SER A 26 9.16 10.22 22.83
CA SER A 26 8.52 10.70 21.59
C SER A 26 9.51 10.87 20.43
N LEU A 27 10.71 11.40 20.68
CA LEU A 27 11.75 11.55 19.65
C LEU A 27 12.31 10.19 19.21
N GLN A 28 12.39 9.23 20.13
CA GLN A 28 12.72 7.85 19.77
C GLN A 28 11.66 7.30 18.80
N LEU A 29 10.37 7.39 19.15
CA LEU A 29 9.29 6.89 18.30
C LEU A 29 9.24 7.58 16.93
N ILE A 30 9.44 8.91 16.87
CA ILE A 30 9.52 9.66 15.61
C ILE A 30 10.72 9.18 14.80
N GLY A 31 11.92 9.09 15.40
CA GLY A 31 13.12 8.60 14.74
C GLY A 31 12.96 7.18 14.18
N LEU A 32 12.20 6.32 14.86
CA LEU A 32 11.86 4.98 14.39
C LEU A 32 10.78 4.97 13.30
N GLN A 33 10.10 6.08 13.03
CA GLN A 33 9.12 6.17 11.95
C GLN A 33 9.67 6.88 10.70
N LEU A 34 10.71 7.71 10.86
CA LEU A 34 11.37 8.45 9.77
C LEU A 34 12.03 7.57 8.70
N TRP A 35 12.25 6.27 8.94
CA TRP A 35 12.73 5.37 7.89
C TRP A 35 11.72 5.24 6.75
N LEU A 36 10.41 5.37 7.02
CA LEU A 36 9.37 5.21 6.02
C LEU A 36 9.46 6.31 4.93
N PRO A 37 9.42 7.62 5.24
CA PRO A 37 9.56 8.66 4.22
C PRO A 37 10.93 8.60 3.50
N LEU A 38 12.02 8.29 4.21
CA LEU A 38 13.33 8.13 3.59
C LEU A 38 13.34 6.99 2.56
N PHE A 39 12.76 5.84 2.93
CA PHE A 39 12.60 4.70 2.02
C PHE A 39 11.78 5.08 0.78
N PHE A 40 10.69 5.82 0.96
CA PHE A 40 9.87 6.31 -0.16
C PHE A 40 10.67 7.14 -1.16
N ILE A 41 11.42 8.14 -0.67
CA ILE A 41 12.23 9.01 -1.53
C ILE A 41 13.26 8.19 -2.30
N VAL A 42 13.98 7.29 -1.62
CA VAL A 42 15.00 6.44 -2.25
C VAL A 42 14.37 5.54 -3.32
N MET A 43 13.26 4.88 -3.01
CA MET A 43 12.60 3.96 -3.95
C MET A 43 11.95 4.67 -5.13
N PHE A 44 11.38 5.87 -4.95
CA PHE A 44 10.88 6.66 -6.07
C PHE A 44 12.01 7.05 -7.04
N CYS A 45 13.15 7.50 -6.51
CA CYS A 45 14.30 7.79 -7.36
C CYS A 45 14.81 6.53 -8.07
N LEU A 46 14.98 5.42 -7.35
CA LEU A 46 15.54 4.19 -7.93
C LEU A 46 14.60 3.44 -8.87
N CYS A 47 13.28 3.50 -8.66
CA CYS A 47 12.33 2.74 -9.47
C CYS A 47 11.58 3.58 -10.50
N TYR A 48 11.20 4.82 -10.16
CA TYR A 48 10.42 5.66 -11.08
C TYR A 48 11.32 6.55 -11.90
N VAL A 49 12.23 7.31 -11.26
CA VAL A 49 13.14 8.19 -12.01
C VAL A 49 14.05 7.33 -12.89
N ALA A 50 14.67 6.29 -12.35
CA ALA A 50 15.53 5.41 -13.14
C ALA A 50 14.78 4.78 -14.34
N ALA A 51 13.52 4.37 -14.18
CA ALA A 51 12.75 3.75 -15.27
C ALA A 51 12.21 4.75 -16.30
N PHE A 52 11.79 5.94 -15.88
CA PHE A 52 11.04 6.88 -16.73
C PHE A 52 11.82 8.12 -17.18
N HIS A 53 13.02 8.40 -16.64
CA HIS A 53 13.78 9.60 -17.02
C HIS A 53 14.28 9.58 -18.47
N ALA A 54 14.59 8.40 -19.00
CA ALA A 54 15.12 8.21 -20.35
C ALA A 54 14.71 6.84 -20.93
N PRO A 55 13.42 6.62 -21.25
CA PRO A 55 12.97 5.39 -21.85
C PRO A 55 13.44 5.33 -23.31
N HIS A 56 14.49 4.56 -23.57
CA HIS A 56 14.95 4.28 -24.93
C HIS A 56 14.22 3.03 -25.46
N PRO A 57 13.72 3.06 -26.71
CA PRO A 57 13.17 1.86 -27.33
C PRO A 57 14.30 0.85 -27.62
N HIS A 58 14.09 -0.40 -27.24
CA HIS A 58 15.00 -1.51 -27.52
C HIS A 58 14.21 -2.64 -28.16
N GLU A 59 14.65 -3.10 -29.33
CA GLU A 59 14.05 -4.23 -30.05
C GLU A 59 12.52 -4.14 -30.18
N VAL A 60 12.00 -2.95 -30.49
CA VAL A 60 10.56 -2.73 -30.63
C VAL A 60 10.05 -3.51 -31.86
N PRO A 61 9.15 -4.50 -31.70
CA PRO A 61 8.67 -5.31 -32.81
C PRO A 61 7.84 -4.47 -33.77
N VAL A 62 8.19 -4.48 -35.04
CA VAL A 62 7.50 -3.80 -36.14
C VAL A 62 7.20 -4.83 -37.23
N ALA A 63 5.93 -4.96 -37.59
CA ALA A 63 5.52 -5.84 -38.68
C ALA A 63 5.75 -5.14 -40.03
N LEU A 64 6.34 -5.87 -40.97
CA LEU A 64 6.53 -5.47 -42.36
C LEU A 64 5.75 -6.41 -43.27
N VAL A 65 4.88 -5.87 -44.12
CA VAL A 65 4.13 -6.60 -45.15
C VAL A 65 4.47 -5.96 -46.50
N ASP A 66 4.83 -6.77 -47.49
CA ASP A 66 5.17 -6.33 -48.85
C ASP A 66 6.16 -5.14 -48.92
N ALA A 67 7.11 -5.10 -47.97
CA ALA A 67 8.06 -4.00 -47.84
C ALA A 67 9.04 -3.94 -49.05
N PRO A 68 9.34 -2.73 -49.57
CA PRO A 68 10.30 -2.54 -50.65
C PRO A 68 11.69 -3.12 -50.33
N ALA A 69 12.37 -3.62 -51.38
CA ALA A 69 13.72 -4.12 -51.26
C ALA A 69 14.65 -3.01 -50.71
N GLY A 70 15.38 -3.32 -49.64
CA GLY A 70 16.32 -2.38 -49.00
C GLY A 70 15.74 -1.56 -47.86
N LEU A 71 14.41 -1.48 -47.68
CA LEU A 71 13.80 -0.73 -46.56
C LEU A 71 14.25 -1.28 -45.20
N ARG A 72 14.24 -2.61 -45.04
CA ARG A 72 14.75 -3.28 -43.82
C ARG A 72 16.18 -2.84 -43.51
N ALA A 73 17.08 -2.93 -44.49
CA ALA A 73 18.48 -2.56 -44.32
C ALA A 73 18.67 -1.06 -44.02
N ALA A 74 17.83 -0.19 -44.60
CA ALA A 74 17.84 1.24 -44.32
C ALA A 74 17.43 1.53 -42.87
N ILE A 75 16.37 0.87 -42.38
CA ILE A 75 15.92 1.00 -40.99
C ILE A 75 16.98 0.47 -40.02
N GLU A 76 17.51 -0.73 -40.25
CA GLU A 76 18.56 -1.33 -39.41
C GLU A 76 19.83 -0.47 -39.36
N LYS A 77 20.20 0.18 -40.48
CA LYS A 77 21.34 1.09 -40.54
C LYS A 77 21.10 2.39 -39.79
N ALA A 78 19.88 2.94 -39.85
CA ALA A 78 19.55 4.20 -39.20
C ALA A 78 19.27 4.05 -37.70
N LEU A 79 18.70 2.91 -37.29
CA LEU A 79 18.21 2.63 -35.94
C LEU A 79 18.71 1.26 -35.44
N PRO A 80 20.03 1.05 -35.31
CA PRO A 80 20.58 -0.26 -34.94
C PRO A 80 20.13 -0.67 -33.52
N GLY A 81 19.49 -1.84 -33.41
CA GLY A 81 19.04 -2.41 -32.13
C GLY A 81 17.80 -1.75 -31.50
N VAL A 82 17.20 -0.76 -32.17
CA VAL A 82 16.01 -0.04 -31.67
C VAL A 82 14.72 -0.77 -32.05
N LEU A 83 14.66 -1.33 -33.27
CA LEU A 83 13.48 -1.98 -33.83
C LEU A 83 13.79 -3.44 -34.16
N ASP A 84 12.84 -4.34 -33.88
CA ASP A 84 12.84 -5.73 -34.32
C ASP A 84 11.88 -5.88 -35.51
N LEU A 85 12.42 -6.08 -36.71
CA LEU A 85 11.65 -6.04 -37.95
C LEU A 85 11.16 -7.44 -38.35
N GLN A 86 9.87 -7.71 -38.17
CA GLN A 86 9.26 -9.00 -38.44
C GLN A 86 8.48 -8.98 -39.76
N THR A 87 8.71 -9.95 -40.65
CA THR A 87 7.94 -10.06 -41.90
C THR A 87 6.66 -10.84 -41.67
N TYR A 88 5.53 -10.29 -42.10
CA TYR A 88 4.22 -10.94 -42.06
C TYR A 88 3.74 -11.24 -43.49
N ALA A 89 3.03 -12.36 -43.65
CA ALA A 89 2.55 -12.81 -44.95
C ALA A 89 1.26 -12.11 -45.42
N SER A 90 0.56 -11.41 -44.51
CA SER A 90 -0.69 -10.71 -44.85
C SER A 90 -0.89 -9.48 -43.97
N VAL A 91 -1.51 -8.44 -44.56
CA VAL A 91 -1.88 -7.21 -43.86
C VAL A 91 -2.83 -7.51 -42.69
N ASP A 92 -3.79 -8.42 -42.86
CA ASP A 92 -4.73 -8.77 -41.79
C ASP A 92 -4.04 -9.42 -40.60
N SER A 93 -3.07 -10.32 -40.83
CA SER A 93 -2.27 -10.89 -39.74
C SER A 93 -1.44 -9.84 -39.00
N ALA A 94 -0.91 -8.85 -39.72
CA ALA A 94 -0.16 -7.76 -39.13
C ALA A 94 -1.06 -6.79 -38.33
N ARG A 95 -2.27 -6.49 -38.84
CA ARG A 95 -3.27 -5.66 -38.13
C ARG A 95 -3.71 -6.32 -36.83
N GLN A 96 -3.96 -7.64 -36.84
CA GLN A 96 -4.27 -8.38 -35.62
C GLN A 96 -3.09 -8.40 -34.63
N ALA A 97 -1.86 -8.55 -35.13
CA ALA A 97 -0.67 -8.47 -34.28
C ALA A 97 -0.53 -7.09 -33.60
N VAL A 98 -0.88 -5.99 -34.29
CA VAL A 98 -0.92 -4.64 -33.71
C VAL A 98 -2.01 -4.53 -32.63
N LEU A 99 -3.23 -4.99 -32.92
CA LEU A 99 -4.35 -4.95 -31.97
C LEU A 99 -4.10 -5.78 -30.71
N HIS A 100 -3.45 -6.93 -30.84
CA HIS A 100 -3.08 -7.78 -29.71
C HIS A 100 -1.81 -7.32 -28.98
N GLY A 101 -1.11 -6.30 -29.48
CA GLY A 101 0.11 -5.78 -28.86
C GLY A 101 1.35 -6.65 -29.06
N HIS A 102 1.34 -7.57 -30.03
CA HIS A 102 2.50 -8.38 -30.38
C HIS A 102 3.55 -7.57 -31.15
N VAL A 103 3.10 -6.57 -31.91
CA VAL A 103 3.95 -5.60 -32.62
C VAL A 103 3.48 -4.18 -32.30
N ALA A 104 4.40 -3.22 -32.26
CA ALA A 104 4.12 -1.80 -32.05
C ALA A 104 3.23 -1.20 -33.14
N ILE A 105 3.65 -1.47 -34.38
CA ILE A 105 3.05 -0.95 -35.61
C ILE A 105 3.23 -1.99 -36.72
N ALA A 106 2.42 -1.87 -37.77
CA ALA A 106 2.57 -2.63 -39.00
C ALA A 106 2.71 -1.67 -40.19
N PHE A 107 3.68 -1.91 -41.06
CA PHE A 107 3.84 -1.21 -42.33
C PHE A 107 3.41 -2.11 -43.49
N ASP A 108 2.55 -1.57 -44.35
CA ASP A 108 2.11 -2.17 -45.61
C ASP A 108 2.74 -1.41 -46.77
N GLY A 109 3.67 -2.07 -47.46
CA GLY A 109 4.39 -1.50 -48.60
C GLY A 109 3.59 -1.44 -49.89
N SER A 110 2.41 -2.07 -49.95
CA SER A 110 1.54 -1.99 -51.14
C SER A 110 0.75 -0.68 -51.21
N THR A 111 0.42 -0.10 -50.04
CA THR A 111 -0.34 1.15 -49.91
C THR A 111 0.42 2.24 -49.15
N ASP A 112 1.71 2.02 -48.86
CA ASP A 112 2.55 2.89 -48.02
C ASP A 112 1.86 3.32 -46.71
N THR A 113 1.17 2.37 -46.06
CA THR A 113 0.34 2.64 -44.88
C THR A 113 0.96 2.06 -43.61
N VAL A 114 1.02 2.87 -42.55
CA VAL A 114 1.39 2.45 -41.19
C VAL A 114 0.14 2.30 -40.33
N TYR A 115 -0.14 1.08 -39.92
CA TYR A 115 -1.17 0.73 -38.95
C TYR A 115 -0.64 0.80 -37.53
N ARG A 116 -1.38 1.46 -36.65
CA ARG A 116 -1.09 1.59 -35.21
C ARG A 116 -2.34 1.31 -34.38
N ALA A 117 -2.18 1.07 -33.09
CA ALA A 117 -3.29 0.98 -32.14
C ALA A 117 -3.03 1.93 -30.97
N THR A 118 -3.57 3.15 -31.04
CA THR A 118 -3.32 4.19 -30.03
C THR A 118 -3.84 3.77 -28.66
N ALA A 119 -4.99 3.09 -28.61
CA ALA A 119 -5.55 2.59 -27.36
C ALA A 119 -4.75 1.46 -26.72
N HIS A 120 -3.92 0.74 -27.48
CA HIS A 120 -3.00 -0.24 -26.91
C HIS A 120 -1.81 0.46 -26.24
N GLN A 121 -1.17 1.42 -26.91
CA GLN A 121 -0.13 2.23 -26.29
C GLN A 121 0.08 3.58 -26.99
N TYR A 122 -0.43 4.65 -26.37
CA TYR A 122 -0.37 6.01 -26.92
C TYR A 122 1.06 6.47 -27.25
N GLN A 123 1.99 6.30 -26.31
CA GLN A 123 3.38 6.77 -26.47
C GLN A 123 4.09 6.12 -27.68
N VAL A 124 3.85 4.83 -27.90
CA VAL A 124 4.47 4.07 -29.00
C VAL A 124 3.81 4.42 -30.33
N ALA A 125 2.48 4.52 -30.34
CA ALA A 125 1.70 4.87 -31.53
C ALA A 125 2.05 6.27 -32.07
N ALA A 126 2.49 7.18 -31.20
CA ALA A 126 2.98 8.50 -31.60
C ALA A 126 4.48 8.49 -31.98
N LEU A 127 5.34 7.88 -31.15
CA LEU A 127 6.80 8.01 -31.29
C LEU A 127 7.38 7.20 -32.46
N ILE A 128 6.94 5.96 -32.65
CA ILE A 128 7.56 5.06 -33.64
C ILE A 128 7.33 5.56 -35.08
N PRO A 129 6.11 5.94 -35.49
CA PRO A 129 5.89 6.52 -36.82
C PRO A 129 6.74 7.78 -37.06
N ALA A 130 6.81 8.69 -36.09
CA ALA A 130 7.61 9.91 -36.19
C ALA A 130 9.12 9.62 -36.32
N THR A 131 9.60 8.55 -35.69
CA THR A 131 11.01 8.12 -35.79
C THR A 131 11.32 7.50 -37.15
N LEU A 132 10.34 6.82 -37.76
CA LEU A 132 10.49 6.15 -39.05
C LEU A 132 10.28 7.08 -40.25
N GLU A 133 9.46 8.12 -40.12
CA GLU A 133 9.10 9.05 -41.19
C GLU A 133 10.30 9.61 -42.00
N PRO A 134 11.42 10.05 -41.38
CA PRO A 134 12.59 10.51 -42.12
C PRO A 134 13.24 9.40 -42.97
N ILE A 135 13.21 8.15 -42.49
CA ILE A 135 13.79 7.00 -43.20
C ILE A 135 12.94 6.64 -44.41
N PHE A 136 11.62 6.59 -44.23
CA PHE A 136 10.69 6.36 -45.33
C PHE A 136 10.78 7.46 -46.40
N THR A 137 10.84 8.73 -45.98
CA THR A 137 11.01 9.88 -46.88
C THR A 137 12.31 9.76 -47.69
N ALA A 138 13.42 9.34 -47.06
CA ALA A 138 14.69 9.11 -47.75
C ALA A 138 14.65 7.95 -48.76
N GLN A 139 13.70 7.02 -48.61
CA GLN A 139 13.43 5.93 -49.55
C GLN A 139 12.35 6.32 -50.59
N GLY A 140 11.84 7.55 -50.57
CA GLY A 140 10.79 8.02 -51.48
C GLY A 140 9.37 7.52 -51.13
N ILE A 141 9.17 7.02 -49.91
CA ILE A 141 7.89 6.49 -49.42
C ILE A 141 7.14 7.59 -48.67
N THR A 142 5.88 7.86 -49.05
CA THR A 142 5.02 8.82 -48.36
C THR A 142 4.04 8.07 -47.46
N ILE A 143 4.31 8.05 -46.16
CA ILE A 143 3.53 7.26 -45.22
C ILE A 143 2.14 7.88 -45.00
N THR A 144 1.10 7.05 -45.11
CA THR A 144 -0.22 7.34 -44.52
C THR A 144 -0.38 6.56 -43.23
N SER A 145 -0.90 7.17 -42.16
CA SER A 145 -1.12 6.45 -40.90
C SER A 145 -2.58 6.18 -40.62
N THR A 146 -2.90 4.93 -40.31
CA THR A 146 -4.25 4.46 -39.94
C THR A 146 -4.23 3.92 -38.53
N ASP A 147 -5.12 4.44 -37.68
CA ASP A 147 -5.30 3.93 -36.33
C ASP A 147 -6.40 2.87 -36.29
N LEU A 148 -6.03 1.65 -35.89
CA LEU A 148 -6.94 0.51 -35.78
C LEU A 148 -7.79 0.55 -34.51
N ALA A 149 -7.30 1.23 -33.48
CA ALA A 149 -7.97 1.32 -32.18
C ALA A 149 -7.76 2.73 -31.61
N PRO A 150 -8.50 3.73 -32.11
CA PRO A 150 -8.42 5.09 -31.60
C PRO A 150 -8.93 5.16 -30.17
N LEU A 151 -8.30 6.02 -29.37
CA LEU A 151 -8.75 6.29 -28.01
C LEU A 151 -10.08 7.06 -28.01
N PRO A 152 -10.96 6.81 -27.03
CA PRO A 152 -12.20 7.55 -26.88
C PRO A 152 -11.93 8.97 -26.35
N GLY A 153 -12.82 9.92 -26.66
CA GLY A 153 -12.65 11.33 -26.26
C GLY A 153 -12.68 11.59 -24.75
N TRP A 154 -13.10 10.62 -23.93
CA TRP A 154 -13.03 10.72 -22.46
C TRP A 154 -11.70 10.20 -21.87
N ASP A 155 -10.81 9.64 -22.69
CA ASP A 155 -9.47 9.22 -22.30
C ASP A 155 -8.47 9.37 -23.46
N GLU A 156 -8.19 10.62 -23.81
CA GLU A 156 -7.35 10.98 -24.97
C GLU A 156 -5.92 10.42 -24.92
N TYR A 157 -5.42 10.08 -23.72
CA TYR A 157 -4.06 9.57 -23.50
C TYR A 157 -4.01 8.10 -23.07
N GLY A 158 -5.16 7.41 -22.92
CA GLY A 158 -5.22 6.01 -22.50
C GLY A 158 -4.80 5.77 -21.04
N THR A 159 -4.84 6.82 -20.21
CA THR A 159 -4.27 6.81 -18.85
C THR A 159 -5.23 6.28 -17.79
N VAL A 160 -6.52 6.17 -18.10
CA VAL A 160 -7.54 5.68 -17.15
C VAL A 160 -7.19 4.27 -16.67
N SER A 161 -6.74 3.40 -17.57
CA SER A 161 -6.29 2.04 -17.24
C SER A 161 -5.14 2.02 -16.21
N LEU A 162 -4.13 2.89 -16.39
CA LEU A 162 -3.00 3.04 -15.46
C LEU A 162 -3.48 3.48 -14.07
N TYR A 163 -4.36 4.47 -13.98
CA TYR A 163 -4.84 5.00 -12.71
C TYR A 163 -5.79 4.05 -11.99
N LEU A 164 -6.63 3.29 -12.72
CA LEU A 164 -7.45 2.22 -12.15
C LEU A 164 -6.59 1.13 -11.52
N MET A 165 -5.58 0.65 -12.25
CA MET A 165 -4.61 -0.31 -11.73
C MET A 165 -3.93 0.24 -10.46
N LEU A 166 -3.43 1.48 -10.50
CA LEU A 166 -2.75 2.10 -9.36
C LEU A 166 -3.66 2.21 -8.14
N SER A 167 -4.90 2.66 -8.33
CA SER A 167 -5.91 2.79 -7.28
C SER A 167 -6.21 1.45 -6.62
N TRP A 168 -6.46 0.40 -7.41
CA TRP A 168 -6.73 -0.94 -6.88
C TRP A 168 -5.51 -1.57 -6.21
N CYS A 169 -4.31 -1.31 -6.74
CA CYS A 169 -3.07 -1.76 -6.14
C CYS A 169 -2.88 -1.15 -4.74
N ILE A 170 -3.04 0.17 -4.61
CA ILE A 170 -2.94 0.87 -3.33
C ILE A 170 -4.01 0.36 -2.36
N GLY A 171 -5.26 0.22 -2.82
CA GLY A 171 -6.37 -0.29 -2.01
C GLY A 171 -6.10 -1.68 -1.44
N GLY A 172 -5.73 -2.65 -2.29
CA GLY A 172 -5.44 -4.02 -1.85
C GLY A 172 -4.21 -4.13 -0.95
N TYR A 173 -3.18 -3.34 -1.24
CA TYR A 173 -2.02 -3.20 -0.39
C TYR A 173 -2.39 -2.68 1.01
N MET A 174 -3.13 -1.57 1.10
CA MET A 174 -3.44 -0.92 2.38
C MET A 174 -4.27 -1.82 3.30
N VAL A 175 -5.28 -2.50 2.76
CA VAL A 175 -6.10 -3.45 3.53
C VAL A 175 -5.22 -4.53 4.16
N ALA A 176 -4.37 -5.18 3.37
CA ALA A 176 -3.51 -6.25 3.86
C ALA A 176 -2.39 -5.74 4.77
N MET A 177 -1.86 -4.54 4.51
CA MET A 177 -0.89 -3.89 5.38
C MET A 177 -1.49 -3.68 6.79
N PHE A 178 -2.68 -3.11 6.91
CA PHE A 178 -3.31 -2.92 8.22
C PHE A 178 -3.63 -4.23 8.92
N ILE A 179 -4.02 -5.27 8.17
CA ILE A 179 -4.17 -6.62 8.73
C ILE A 179 -2.82 -7.16 9.24
N GLY A 180 -1.71 -6.91 8.53
CA GLY A 180 -0.38 -7.29 8.97
C GLY A 180 0.08 -6.53 10.23
N LEU A 181 -0.21 -5.22 10.30
CA LEU A 181 0.20 -4.34 11.39
C LEU A 181 -0.62 -4.50 12.67
N MET A 182 -1.95 -4.64 12.54
CA MET A 182 -2.91 -4.60 13.64
C MET A 182 -3.62 -5.94 13.86
N GLY A 183 -3.66 -6.80 12.84
CA GLY A 183 -4.42 -8.05 12.84
C GLY A 183 -3.72 -9.23 13.50
N ALA A 184 -2.63 -9.03 14.26
CA ALA A 184 -1.89 -10.08 14.96
C ALA A 184 -2.78 -11.06 15.76
N PRO A 185 -3.82 -10.63 16.51
CA PRO A 185 -4.71 -11.55 17.23
C PRO A 185 -5.80 -12.21 16.37
N LEU A 186 -5.98 -11.78 15.11
CA LEU A 186 -7.07 -12.25 14.27
C LEU A 186 -6.83 -13.66 13.74
N ARG A 187 -7.90 -14.47 13.69
CA ARG A 187 -7.90 -15.77 13.04
C ARG A 187 -7.70 -15.61 11.53
N HIS A 188 -7.09 -16.62 10.92
CA HIS A 188 -6.88 -16.69 9.47
C HIS A 188 -8.15 -16.42 8.64
N ARG A 189 -9.27 -17.04 9.01
CA ARG A 189 -10.55 -16.86 8.32
C ARG A 189 -11.01 -15.41 8.36
N THR A 190 -10.90 -14.76 9.52
CA THR A 190 -11.27 -13.34 9.69
C THR A 190 -10.43 -12.44 8.80
N ARG A 191 -9.12 -12.68 8.70
CA ARG A 191 -8.24 -11.91 7.81
C ARG A 191 -8.66 -12.03 6.35
N VAL A 192 -8.94 -13.24 5.89
CA VAL A 192 -9.40 -13.49 4.51
C VAL A 192 -10.75 -12.83 4.27
N VAL A 193 -11.70 -12.94 5.20
CA VAL A 193 -13.01 -12.28 5.10
C VAL A 193 -12.85 -10.77 4.97
N VAL A 194 -11.99 -10.14 5.78
CA VAL A 194 -11.73 -8.69 5.68
C VAL A 194 -11.12 -8.32 4.33
N ILE A 195 -10.22 -9.14 3.77
CA ILE A 195 -9.66 -8.91 2.43
C ILE A 195 -10.75 -9.02 1.35
N LEU A 196 -11.61 -10.05 1.43
CA LEU A 196 -12.69 -10.26 0.47
C LEU A 196 -13.73 -9.14 0.53
N SER A 197 -14.20 -8.79 1.73
CA SER A 197 -15.22 -7.74 1.94
C SER A 197 -14.67 -6.35 1.67
N GLY A 198 -13.42 -6.08 2.11
CA GLY A 198 -12.71 -4.83 1.81
C GLY A 198 -12.49 -4.66 0.32
N GLY A 199 -12.14 -5.75 -0.39
CA GLY A 199 -12.04 -5.74 -1.84
C GLY A 199 -13.36 -5.39 -2.53
N VAL A 200 -14.49 -5.96 -2.08
CA VAL A 200 -15.81 -5.64 -2.63
C VAL A 200 -16.09 -4.14 -2.48
N LEU A 201 -15.86 -3.60 -1.28
CA LEU A 201 -16.11 -2.19 -0.99
C LEU A 201 -15.21 -1.28 -1.83
N ILE A 202 -13.90 -1.54 -1.87
CA ILE A 202 -12.94 -0.72 -2.61
C ILE A 202 -13.22 -0.80 -4.11
N SER A 203 -13.48 -1.99 -4.65
CA SER A 203 -13.81 -2.15 -6.07
C SER A 203 -15.11 -1.44 -6.43
N ALA A 204 -16.16 -1.56 -5.59
CA ALA A 204 -17.42 -0.84 -5.81
C ALA A 204 -17.24 0.68 -5.79
N ILE A 205 -16.52 1.21 -4.79
CA ILE A 205 -16.27 2.65 -4.67
C ILE A 205 -15.45 3.15 -5.86
N THR A 206 -14.33 2.50 -6.17
CA THR A 206 -13.45 2.94 -7.27
C THR A 206 -14.16 2.91 -8.62
N ASN A 207 -14.97 1.88 -8.89
CA ASN A 207 -15.72 1.77 -10.14
C ASN A 207 -16.90 2.77 -10.21
N THR A 208 -17.55 3.05 -9.08
CA THR A 208 -18.59 4.09 -8.99
C THR A 208 -18.00 5.49 -9.20
N LEU A 209 -16.82 5.75 -8.64
CA LEU A 209 -16.12 7.00 -8.84
C LEU A 209 -15.63 7.15 -10.28
N ALA A 210 -14.96 6.13 -10.83
CA ALA A 210 -14.41 6.18 -12.18
C ALA A 210 -15.49 6.25 -13.27
N GLY A 211 -16.59 5.50 -13.12
CA GLY A 211 -17.68 5.50 -14.08
C GLY A 211 -18.69 6.63 -13.81
N PRO A 212 -19.75 6.38 -13.01
CA PRO A 212 -20.84 7.34 -12.80
C PRO A 212 -20.46 8.75 -12.33
N VAL A 213 -19.45 8.92 -11.47
CA VAL A 213 -19.16 10.22 -10.86
C VAL A 213 -18.22 11.06 -11.73
N ILE A 214 -17.12 10.48 -12.19
CA ILE A 214 -16.11 11.19 -12.99
C ILE A 214 -16.44 11.13 -14.49
N GLY A 215 -17.11 10.07 -14.96
CA GLY A 215 -17.36 9.84 -16.39
C GLY A 215 -16.13 9.34 -17.14
N ALA A 216 -15.13 8.79 -16.46
CA ALA A 216 -13.91 8.27 -17.08
C ALA A 216 -14.07 6.85 -17.65
N VAL A 217 -15.20 6.18 -17.40
CA VAL A 217 -15.48 4.83 -17.91
C VAL A 217 -16.97 4.65 -18.17
N HIS A 218 -17.34 4.01 -19.29
CA HIS A 218 -18.74 3.80 -19.68
C HIS A 218 -19.03 2.32 -19.97
N GLY A 219 -20.19 1.79 -19.56
CA GLY A 219 -20.68 0.45 -19.97
C GLY A 219 -20.07 -0.78 -19.29
N HIS A 220 -18.85 -0.69 -18.75
CA HIS A 220 -18.07 -1.85 -18.27
C HIS A 220 -18.14 -2.11 -16.75
N PHE A 221 -19.18 -1.63 -16.07
CA PHE A 221 -19.21 -1.63 -14.60
C PHE A 221 -19.04 -3.04 -14.00
N GLY A 222 -19.78 -4.04 -14.47
CA GLY A 222 -19.76 -5.39 -13.91
C GLY A 222 -18.40 -6.08 -14.04
N MET A 223 -17.80 -6.02 -15.23
CA MET A 223 -16.51 -6.67 -15.48
C MET A 223 -15.39 -5.96 -14.72
N LEU A 224 -15.33 -4.63 -14.76
CA LEU A 224 -14.30 -3.87 -14.03
C LEU A 224 -14.41 -4.06 -12.52
N PHE A 225 -15.64 -4.21 -12.00
CA PHE A 225 -15.84 -4.58 -10.60
C PHE A 225 -15.23 -5.96 -10.30
N LEU A 226 -15.51 -6.99 -11.11
CA LEU A 226 -14.96 -8.33 -10.86
C LEU A 226 -13.44 -8.38 -10.99
N ILE A 227 -12.89 -7.72 -12.01
CA ILE A 227 -11.45 -7.61 -12.25
C ILE A 227 -10.78 -6.88 -11.08
N GLY A 228 -11.28 -5.71 -10.71
CA GLY A 228 -10.75 -4.92 -9.60
C GLY A 228 -10.87 -5.65 -8.27
N TRP A 229 -12.00 -6.30 -8.01
CA TRP A 229 -12.20 -7.11 -6.81
C TRP A 229 -11.20 -8.25 -6.72
N GLY A 230 -11.11 -9.08 -7.76
CA GLY A 230 -10.20 -10.21 -7.80
C GLY A 230 -8.74 -9.76 -7.63
N TRP A 231 -8.39 -8.64 -8.25
CA TRP A 231 -7.06 -8.04 -8.17
C TRP A 231 -6.69 -7.61 -6.76
N ILE A 232 -7.58 -6.84 -6.11
CA ILE A 232 -7.43 -6.38 -4.73
C ILE A 232 -7.28 -7.58 -3.79
N VAL A 233 -8.07 -8.64 -4.01
CA VAL A 233 -8.00 -9.87 -3.24
C VAL A 233 -6.66 -10.59 -3.45
N ALA A 234 -6.18 -10.71 -4.69
CA ALA A 234 -4.92 -11.37 -5.00
C ALA A 234 -3.73 -10.68 -4.32
N ILE A 235 -3.63 -9.35 -4.44
CA ILE A 235 -2.61 -8.56 -3.75
C ILE A 235 -2.80 -8.67 -2.23
N GLY A 236 -4.04 -8.54 -1.75
CA GLY A 236 -4.33 -8.57 -0.33
C GLY A 236 -3.92 -9.89 0.32
N LEU A 237 -4.18 -11.02 -0.34
CA LEU A 237 -3.76 -12.34 0.11
C LEU A 237 -2.23 -12.50 0.07
N ALA A 238 -1.58 -12.03 -1.00
CA ALA A 238 -0.12 -12.10 -1.14
C ALA A 238 0.60 -11.27 -0.06
N VAL A 239 0.19 -10.02 0.14
CA VAL A 239 0.74 -9.11 1.17
C VAL A 239 0.44 -9.65 2.57
N ASN A 240 -0.77 -10.16 2.82
CA ASN A 240 -1.07 -10.79 4.10
C ASN A 240 -0.22 -12.04 4.34
N GLY A 241 0.05 -12.85 3.31
CA GLY A 241 0.99 -13.98 3.37
C GLY A 241 2.40 -13.54 3.76
N PHE A 242 2.93 -12.50 3.10
CA PHE A 242 4.23 -11.90 3.44
C PHE A 242 4.28 -11.33 4.86
N SER A 243 3.15 -10.88 5.42
CA SER A 243 3.09 -10.32 6.78
C SER A 243 3.55 -11.33 7.84
N TYR A 244 3.38 -12.63 7.57
CA TYR A 244 3.86 -13.71 8.41
C TYR A 244 5.38 -13.93 8.32
N PHE A 245 6.15 -13.16 7.56
CA PHE A 245 7.61 -13.31 7.52
C PHE A 245 8.31 -12.00 7.86
N ALA A 246 7.78 -10.88 7.39
CA ALA A 246 8.35 -9.56 7.59
C ALA A 246 7.87 -8.85 8.89
N GLY A 247 6.83 -9.35 9.56
CA GLY A 247 6.30 -8.74 10.79
C GLY A 247 5.86 -7.28 10.58
N ARG A 248 6.19 -6.39 11.53
CA ARG A 248 5.86 -4.95 11.48
C ARG A 248 6.43 -4.24 10.24
N PHE A 249 7.54 -4.74 9.68
CA PHE A 249 8.19 -4.19 8.49
C PHE A 249 7.59 -4.70 7.18
N ILE A 250 6.43 -5.40 7.22
CA ILE A 250 5.72 -5.86 6.02
C ILE A 250 5.48 -4.76 4.98
N ALA A 251 5.32 -3.52 5.43
CA ALA A 251 5.15 -2.39 4.53
C ALA A 251 6.29 -2.31 3.49
N LEU A 252 7.55 -2.56 3.87
CA LEU A 252 8.72 -2.51 2.98
C LEU A 252 8.64 -3.48 1.80
N PRO A 253 8.73 -4.82 2.01
CA PRO A 253 8.78 -5.76 0.90
C PRO A 253 7.50 -5.73 0.07
N ALA A 254 6.35 -5.49 0.70
CA ALA A 254 5.09 -5.35 -0.03
C ALA A 254 5.08 -4.09 -0.92
N MET A 255 5.53 -2.93 -0.43
CA MET A 255 5.64 -1.73 -1.26
C MET A 255 6.66 -1.91 -2.40
N VAL A 256 7.82 -2.53 -2.13
CA VAL A 256 8.81 -2.81 -3.17
C VAL A 256 8.18 -3.63 -4.29
N VAL A 257 7.54 -4.77 -3.96
CA VAL A 257 7.02 -5.70 -4.95
C VAL A 257 5.79 -5.13 -5.68
N PHE A 258 4.80 -4.62 -4.95
CA PHE A 258 3.50 -4.27 -5.53
C PHE A 258 3.39 -2.81 -5.97
N ILE A 259 4.22 -1.91 -5.47
CA ILE A 259 4.16 -0.49 -5.86
C ILE A 259 5.37 -0.15 -6.72
N PHE A 260 6.57 -0.22 -6.14
CA PHE A 260 7.77 0.33 -6.78
C PHE A 260 8.26 -0.48 -7.98
N LEU A 261 8.29 -1.81 -7.89
CA LEU A 261 8.64 -2.67 -9.01
C LEU A 261 7.45 -2.88 -9.95
N SER A 262 6.23 -2.95 -9.39
CA SER A 262 5.06 -3.30 -10.19
C SER A 262 4.70 -2.23 -11.22
N MET A 263 4.78 -0.95 -10.86
CA MET A 263 4.33 0.14 -11.75
C MET A 263 5.20 0.28 -13.00
N PRO A 264 6.54 0.41 -12.90
CA PRO A 264 7.39 0.48 -14.10
C PRO A 264 7.33 -0.78 -14.95
N SER A 265 7.20 -1.96 -14.33
CA SER A 265 7.12 -3.24 -15.03
C SER A 265 5.73 -3.62 -15.53
N SER A 266 4.69 -2.83 -15.25
CA SER A 266 3.30 -3.17 -15.59
C SER A 266 2.98 -3.07 -17.09
N GLY A 267 3.75 -2.33 -17.88
CA GLY A 267 3.35 -2.04 -19.27
C GLY A 267 2.28 -0.94 -19.41
N ALA A 268 1.80 -0.38 -18.30
CA ALA A 268 0.70 0.59 -18.30
C ALA A 268 1.11 1.98 -18.79
N ALA A 269 2.27 2.48 -18.34
CA ALA A 269 2.79 3.78 -18.79
C ALA A 269 3.59 3.66 -20.10
N TYR A 270 4.51 2.69 -20.14
CA TYR A 270 5.35 2.37 -21.30
C TYR A 270 5.39 0.86 -21.47
N PRO A 271 5.52 0.34 -22.70
CA PRO A 271 5.61 -1.10 -22.93
C PRO A 271 6.95 -1.63 -22.39
N SER A 272 7.07 -2.96 -22.22
CA SER A 272 8.30 -3.58 -21.73
C SER A 272 9.54 -3.24 -22.57
N TRP A 273 9.37 -3.00 -23.87
CA TRP A 273 10.44 -2.68 -24.83
C TRP A 273 11.04 -1.27 -24.65
N PHE A 274 10.38 -0.42 -23.87
CA PHE A 274 10.87 0.93 -23.54
C PHE A 274 11.50 0.99 -22.14
N MET A 275 11.42 -0.10 -21.38
CA MET A 275 11.85 -0.14 -19.99
C MET A 275 13.27 -0.71 -19.89
N PRO A 276 14.15 -0.09 -19.08
CA PRO A 276 15.48 -0.67 -18.83
C PRO A 276 15.37 -1.96 -18.03
N GLN A 277 16.38 -2.83 -18.14
CA GLN A 277 16.52 -3.96 -17.23
C GLN A 277 16.79 -3.45 -15.81
N PRO A 278 16.19 -4.07 -14.76
CA PRO A 278 15.43 -5.31 -14.76
C PRO A 278 13.91 -5.16 -14.99
N PHE A 279 13.39 -3.95 -15.21
CA PHE A 279 11.95 -3.70 -15.27
C PHE A 279 11.27 -4.38 -16.46
N ALA A 280 11.95 -4.44 -17.60
CA ALA A 280 11.48 -5.17 -18.78
C ALA A 280 11.29 -6.66 -18.48
N TRP A 281 12.28 -7.33 -17.86
CA TRP A 281 12.16 -8.74 -17.48
C TRP A 281 11.07 -8.97 -16.42
N LEU A 282 10.99 -8.06 -15.45
CA LEU A 282 9.98 -8.13 -14.38
C LEU A 282 8.54 -8.10 -14.93
N ASN A 283 8.30 -7.57 -16.13
CA ASN A 283 6.98 -7.61 -16.77
C ASN A 283 6.41 -9.04 -16.81
N HIS A 284 7.23 -10.07 -16.99
CA HIS A 284 6.76 -11.46 -17.08
C HIS A 284 6.21 -12.03 -15.77
N VAL A 285 6.57 -11.45 -14.62
CA VAL A 285 6.24 -11.99 -13.29
C VAL A 285 5.36 -11.02 -12.50
N VAL A 286 5.55 -9.72 -12.71
CA VAL A 286 4.83 -8.67 -12.02
C VAL A 286 3.35 -8.78 -12.34
N VAL A 287 2.57 -8.91 -11.27
CA VAL A 287 1.11 -8.96 -11.31
C VAL A 287 0.57 -7.81 -12.18
N GLY A 288 1.18 -6.60 -12.09
CA GLY A 288 0.78 -5.37 -12.78
C GLY A 288 0.66 -5.48 -14.30
N SER A 289 1.44 -6.38 -14.91
CA SER A 289 1.35 -6.64 -16.35
C SER A 289 0.01 -7.25 -16.73
N GLY A 290 -0.43 -8.23 -15.96
CA GLY A 290 -1.68 -8.95 -16.21
C GLY A 290 -2.91 -8.08 -16.12
N ILE A 291 -3.03 -7.23 -15.10
CA ILE A 291 -4.19 -6.33 -14.94
C ILE A 291 -4.24 -5.26 -16.03
N THR A 292 -3.09 -4.77 -16.48
CA THR A 292 -3.01 -3.78 -17.55
C THR A 292 -3.56 -4.35 -18.87
N GLU A 293 -3.17 -5.57 -19.22
CA GLU A 293 -3.70 -6.27 -20.40
C GLU A 293 -5.21 -6.48 -20.30
N MET A 294 -5.70 -6.92 -19.13
CA MET A 294 -7.13 -7.11 -18.90
C MET A 294 -7.93 -5.80 -19.00
N LEU A 295 -7.40 -4.71 -18.44
CA LEU A 295 -8.03 -3.40 -18.49
C LEU A 295 -8.09 -2.86 -19.91
N LYS A 296 -6.99 -2.93 -20.66
CA LYS A 296 -6.95 -2.49 -22.06
C LYS A 296 -7.90 -3.30 -22.94
N ARG A 297 -8.04 -4.61 -22.65
CA ARG A 297 -9.01 -5.47 -23.33
C ARG A 297 -10.44 -5.06 -23.03
N GLU A 298 -10.77 -4.79 -21.77
CA GLU A 298 -12.14 -4.43 -21.40
C GLU A 298 -12.52 -3.02 -21.86
N LEU A 299 -11.61 -2.04 -21.71
CA LEU A 299 -11.89 -0.63 -21.99
C LEU A 299 -11.82 -0.27 -23.48
N TYR A 300 -10.93 -0.92 -24.24
CA TYR A 300 -10.64 -0.53 -25.62
C TYR A 300 -10.61 -1.70 -26.62
N ASP A 301 -10.94 -2.93 -26.19
CA ASP A 301 -10.90 -4.16 -27.00
C ASP A 301 -9.53 -4.47 -27.65
N VAL A 302 -8.44 -4.10 -26.97
CA VAL A 302 -7.05 -4.36 -27.42
C VAL A 302 -6.29 -5.24 -26.44
N GLY A 303 -5.25 -5.94 -26.94
CA GLY A 303 -4.38 -6.82 -26.15
C GLY A 303 -4.68 -8.32 -26.27
N PRO A 304 -3.83 -9.18 -25.68
CA PRO A 304 -3.83 -10.63 -25.89
C PRO A 304 -4.96 -11.38 -25.17
N GLY A 305 -5.76 -10.70 -24.33
CA GLY A 305 -6.93 -11.24 -23.62
C GLY A 305 -6.73 -11.38 -22.10
N PHE A 306 -7.64 -12.10 -21.43
CA PHE A 306 -7.68 -12.19 -19.96
C PHE A 306 -6.81 -13.29 -19.35
N GLY A 307 -6.31 -14.25 -20.16
CA GLY A 307 -5.69 -15.48 -19.66
C GLY A 307 -4.45 -15.26 -18.79
N ARG A 308 -3.52 -14.40 -19.23
CA ARG A 308 -2.31 -14.08 -18.48
C ARG A 308 -2.62 -13.35 -17.18
N GLY A 309 -3.52 -12.36 -17.21
CA GLY A 309 -3.90 -11.62 -16.02
C GLY A 309 -4.59 -12.49 -14.96
N LEU A 310 -5.50 -13.36 -15.37
CA LEU A 310 -6.17 -14.29 -14.45
C LEU A 310 -5.19 -15.31 -13.84
N THR A 311 -4.26 -15.84 -14.64
CA THR A 311 -3.24 -16.77 -14.12
C THR A 311 -2.30 -16.11 -13.12
N MET A 312 -1.87 -14.86 -13.38
CA MET A 312 -1.07 -14.09 -12.43
C MET A 312 -1.83 -13.81 -11.13
N MET A 313 -3.07 -13.31 -11.23
CA MET A 313 -3.92 -13.08 -10.06
C MET A 313 -4.09 -14.34 -9.21
N LEU A 314 -4.38 -15.48 -9.86
CA LEU A 314 -4.53 -16.75 -9.18
C LEU A 314 -3.21 -17.21 -8.54
N ALA A 315 -2.08 -17.09 -9.24
CA ALA A 315 -0.77 -17.48 -8.72
C ALA A 315 -0.38 -16.67 -7.47
N TYR A 316 -0.60 -15.35 -7.47
CA TYR A 316 -0.34 -14.50 -6.31
C TYR A 316 -1.30 -14.78 -5.15
N ALA A 317 -2.59 -15.00 -5.44
CA ALA A 317 -3.57 -15.37 -4.43
C ALA A 317 -3.21 -16.71 -3.75
N VAL A 318 -2.91 -17.74 -4.55
CA VAL A 318 -2.51 -19.07 -4.06
C VAL A 318 -1.18 -18.97 -3.29
N GLY A 319 -0.18 -18.27 -3.82
CA GLY A 319 1.09 -18.04 -3.14
C GLY A 319 0.91 -17.36 -1.80
N GLY A 320 0.04 -16.33 -1.72
CA GLY A 320 -0.32 -15.66 -0.48
C GLY A 320 -0.96 -16.58 0.56
N VAL A 321 -1.89 -17.44 0.13
CA VAL A 321 -2.54 -18.43 1.01
C VAL A 321 -1.52 -19.46 1.50
N VAL A 322 -0.65 -19.98 0.63
CA VAL A 322 0.42 -20.92 1.01
C VAL A 322 1.38 -20.29 2.02
N LEU A 323 1.81 -19.04 1.79
CA LEU A 323 2.66 -18.29 2.72
C LEU A 323 1.97 -18.05 4.07
N MET A 324 0.67 -17.77 4.05
CA MET A 324 -0.12 -17.58 5.26
C MET A 324 -0.23 -18.87 6.09
N ILE A 325 -0.43 -20.03 5.46
CA ILE A 325 -0.52 -21.33 6.16
C ILE A 325 0.85 -21.73 6.74
N THR A 326 1.90 -21.63 5.93
CA THR A 326 3.27 -22.01 6.34
C THR A 326 3.88 -21.03 7.34
N GLY A 327 3.63 -19.73 7.17
CA GLY A 327 4.17 -18.67 8.00
C GLY A 327 3.68 -18.72 9.45
N LYS A 328 2.43 -19.12 9.69
CA LYS A 328 1.92 -19.33 11.06
C LYS A 328 2.76 -20.36 11.82
N GLN A 329 2.98 -21.53 11.21
CA GLN A 329 3.73 -22.62 11.83
C GLN A 329 5.18 -22.21 12.12
N PHE A 330 5.77 -21.44 11.21
CA PHE A 330 7.12 -20.90 11.37
C PHE A 330 7.21 -19.93 12.56
N TRP A 331 6.26 -19.01 12.71
CA TRP A 331 6.29 -18.02 13.79
C TRP A 331 5.92 -18.55 15.15
N GLU A 332 5.00 -19.51 15.26
CA GLU A 332 4.69 -20.14 16.55
C GLU A 332 5.97 -20.75 17.16
N ARG A 333 6.77 -21.44 16.35
CA ARG A 333 8.07 -22.00 16.78
C ARG A 333 9.05 -20.92 17.22
N ARG A 334 9.10 -19.79 16.51
CA ARG A 334 10.03 -18.68 16.79
C ARG A 334 9.61 -17.87 18.02
N ARG A 335 8.30 -17.68 18.22
CA ARG A 335 7.71 -16.99 19.36
C ARG A 335 7.92 -17.79 20.65
N ILE A 336 7.77 -19.12 20.59
CA ILE A 336 8.12 -20.00 21.72
C ILE A 336 9.59 -19.80 22.11
N ARG A 337 10.52 -19.79 21.14
CA ARG A 337 11.94 -19.52 21.43
C ARG A 337 12.17 -18.13 22.04
N ALA A 338 11.54 -17.09 21.50
CA ALA A 338 11.71 -15.73 22.00
C ALA A 338 11.19 -15.55 23.44
N ILE A 339 10.06 -16.18 23.77
CA ILE A 339 9.53 -16.21 25.15
C ILE A 339 10.51 -16.92 26.07
N LEU A 340 11.07 -18.05 25.65
CA LEU A 340 12.05 -18.80 26.42
C LEU A 340 13.38 -18.05 26.61
N THR A 341 13.76 -17.17 25.68
CA THR A 341 15.02 -16.41 25.75
C THR A 341 14.90 -15.00 26.35
N GLY A 342 13.69 -14.54 26.68
CA GLY A 342 13.47 -13.22 27.29
C GLY A 342 13.91 -12.01 26.45
N SER A 343 14.07 -12.17 25.13
CA SER A 343 14.61 -11.11 24.27
C SER A 343 13.56 -10.05 23.95
N THR A 344 13.77 -8.81 24.36
CA THR A 344 12.94 -7.65 23.96
C THR A 344 13.57 -6.88 22.79
N THR A 345 12.71 -6.21 22.01
CA THR A 345 13.16 -5.32 20.91
C THR A 345 13.23 -3.86 21.37
N MET A 346 14.13 -3.05 20.79
CA MET A 346 14.24 -1.61 21.12
C MET A 346 12.92 -0.85 20.98
N PHE A 347 12.05 -1.26 20.05
CA PHE A 347 10.73 -0.66 19.90
C PHE A 347 9.79 -0.99 21.06
N GLN A 348 9.81 -2.23 21.55
CA GLN A 348 9.03 -2.61 22.73
C GLN A 348 9.52 -1.86 23.97
N ASP A 349 10.84 -1.71 24.12
CA ASP A 349 11.45 -0.93 25.18
C ASP A 349 11.00 0.55 25.08
N ALA A 350 11.06 1.15 23.89
CA ALA A 350 10.64 2.54 23.64
C ALA A 350 9.12 2.75 23.85
N GLN A 351 8.28 1.79 23.45
CA GLN A 351 6.83 1.85 23.71
C GLN A 351 6.50 1.69 25.19
N ALA A 352 7.24 0.85 25.92
CA ALA A 352 7.10 0.73 27.36
C ALA A 352 7.49 2.03 28.06
N ALA A 353 8.65 2.59 27.72
CA ALA A 353 9.13 3.87 28.25
C ALA A 353 8.18 5.02 27.93
N ASN A 354 7.64 5.09 26.71
CA ASN A 354 6.69 6.12 26.33
C ASN A 354 5.36 5.98 27.09
N ARG A 355 4.87 4.75 27.31
CA ARG A 355 3.66 4.51 28.11
C ARG A 355 3.87 4.91 29.57
N GLU A 356 5.03 4.60 30.13
CA GLU A 356 5.39 4.98 31.50
C GLU A 356 5.49 6.51 31.66
N PHE A 357 6.14 7.18 30.71
CA PHE A 357 6.20 8.64 30.64
C PHE A 357 4.81 9.29 30.56
N LEU A 358 3.93 8.78 29.69
CA LEU A 358 2.55 9.30 29.58
C LEU A 358 1.74 9.04 30.86
N ILE A 359 2.02 7.96 31.59
CA ILE A 359 1.39 7.71 32.89
C ILE A 359 1.89 8.72 33.92
N SER A 360 3.20 8.99 34.00
CA SER A 360 3.74 9.96 34.95
C SER A 360 3.26 11.39 34.68
N GLU A 361 3.23 11.80 33.41
CA GLU A 361 2.75 13.13 33.01
C GLU A 361 1.27 13.31 33.36
N ARG A 362 0.45 12.30 33.07
CA ARG A 362 -0.97 12.29 33.46
C ARG A 362 -1.13 12.36 34.98
N ASP A 363 -0.36 11.57 35.73
CA ASP A 363 -0.47 11.53 37.19
C ASP A 363 0.00 12.87 37.81
N GLU A 364 0.97 13.57 37.21
CA GLU A 364 1.38 14.92 37.58
C GLU A 364 0.30 15.98 37.25
N VAL A 365 -0.36 15.87 36.09
CA VAL A 365 -1.52 16.72 35.75
C VAL A 365 -2.65 16.48 36.74
N LEU A 366 -2.97 15.23 37.09
CA LEU A 366 -3.98 14.90 38.09
C LEU A 366 -3.62 15.51 39.46
N ALA A 367 -2.37 15.36 39.89
CA ALA A 367 -1.89 15.92 41.15
C ALA A 367 -2.01 17.46 41.19
N ARG A 368 -1.68 18.15 40.08
CA ARG A 368 -1.87 19.61 39.93
C ARG A 368 -3.32 20.07 40.09
N HIS A 369 -4.28 19.19 39.84
CA HIS A 369 -5.71 19.45 40.02
C HIS A 369 -6.29 18.83 41.31
N GLY A 370 -5.43 18.34 42.21
CA GLY A 370 -5.84 17.76 43.49
C GLY A 370 -6.49 16.38 43.35
N LEU A 371 -6.12 15.62 42.31
CA LEU A 371 -6.64 14.28 42.01
C LEU A 371 -5.51 13.24 42.13
N SER A 372 -5.79 12.10 42.75
CA SER A 372 -4.87 10.96 42.85
C SER A 372 -5.53 9.69 42.36
N ARG A 373 -4.72 8.71 41.94
CA ARG A 373 -5.20 7.44 41.41
C ARG A 373 -5.29 6.42 42.55
N SER A 374 -6.37 5.64 42.61
CA SER A 374 -6.41 4.42 43.42
C SER A 374 -5.64 3.28 42.73
N ASP A 375 -5.16 2.29 43.48
CA ASP A 375 -4.47 1.10 42.94
C ASP A 375 -5.27 0.33 41.87
N THR A 376 -6.60 0.52 41.87
CA THR A 376 -7.57 -0.07 40.93
C THR A 376 -7.79 0.76 39.66
N GLY A 377 -7.21 1.95 39.55
CA GLY A 377 -7.30 2.83 38.39
C GLY A 377 -8.41 3.88 38.43
N THR A 378 -9.13 4.00 39.54
CA THR A 378 -10.19 5.00 39.75
C THR A 378 -9.57 6.34 40.16
N ILE A 379 -10.10 7.45 39.64
CA ILE A 379 -9.63 8.81 39.99
C ILE A 379 -10.32 9.21 41.32
N ALA A 380 -9.53 9.44 42.36
CA ALA A 380 -9.96 9.94 43.66
C ALA A 380 -9.51 11.40 43.83
N THR A 381 -10.25 12.19 44.60
CA THR A 381 -9.80 13.52 45.01
C THR A 381 -8.81 13.38 46.18
N ILE A 382 -7.66 14.05 46.09
CA ILE A 382 -6.71 14.16 47.21
C ILE A 382 -7.42 14.88 48.36
N PRO A 383 -7.49 14.28 49.56
CA PRO A 383 -8.15 14.87 50.71
C PRO A 383 -7.43 16.17 51.13
N VAL A 384 -8.20 17.15 51.63
CA VAL A 384 -7.78 18.55 51.82
C VAL A 384 -6.56 18.70 52.74
N ASN A 385 -6.36 17.76 53.66
CA ASN A 385 -5.24 17.70 54.60
C ASN A 385 -3.88 17.35 53.97
N GLU A 386 -3.85 16.75 52.78
CA GLU A 386 -2.62 16.39 52.06
C GLU A 386 -2.20 17.43 51.00
N ARG A 387 -2.99 18.50 50.81
CA ARG A 387 -2.71 19.55 49.82
C ARG A 387 -1.62 20.55 50.22
N VAL A 388 -1.16 20.49 51.47
CA VAL A 388 -0.30 21.51 52.09
C VAL A 388 1.13 21.52 51.53
N ASP A 389 1.60 20.43 50.92
CA ASP A 389 2.96 20.31 50.39
C ASP A 389 3.15 20.85 48.96
N PHE A 390 2.08 21.29 48.27
CA PHE A 390 2.14 21.68 46.84
C PHE A 390 1.84 23.16 46.56
N GLN A 391 1.63 23.98 47.58
CA GLN A 391 1.46 25.42 47.42
C GLN A 391 2.83 26.13 47.49
N GLY A 392 3.30 26.58 46.32
CA GLY A 392 4.34 27.61 46.25
C GLY A 392 3.87 28.93 46.87
N PRO A 393 4.79 29.86 47.19
CA PRO A 393 4.52 30.98 48.08
C PRO A 393 3.50 31.95 47.47
N ASP A 394 2.57 32.35 48.33
CA ASP A 394 1.45 33.28 48.15
C ASP A 394 1.67 34.42 47.14
N ASP A 395 0.71 34.61 46.21
CA ASP A 395 0.05 35.91 46.07
C ASP A 395 -1.20 35.92 45.16
N PHE A 396 -2.13 36.80 45.53
CA PHE A 396 -3.26 37.38 44.80
C PHE A 396 -4.70 36.84 44.88
N ASP A 397 -5.46 37.68 45.59
CA ASP A 397 -6.89 37.87 45.75
C ASP A 397 -7.62 38.27 44.45
N SER A 398 -8.96 38.27 44.55
CA SER A 398 -9.96 39.00 43.75
C SER A 398 -10.78 38.28 42.66
N ALA A 399 -12.04 38.68 42.68
CA ALA A 399 -13.21 38.21 41.95
C ALA A 399 -13.22 38.56 40.44
N HIS A 400 -14.10 37.84 39.73
CA HIS A 400 -14.71 38.09 38.41
C HIS A 400 -14.47 37.00 37.35
N GLY A 401 -15.55 36.64 36.64
CA GLY A 401 -15.52 35.96 35.34
C GLY A 401 -16.04 34.52 35.34
N PHE A 402 -17.33 34.37 34.99
CA PHE A 402 -17.88 33.16 34.35
C PHE A 402 -17.19 32.93 33.00
N ASP A 403 -16.93 31.68 32.60
CA ASP A 403 -17.08 31.20 31.21
C ASP A 403 -17.00 29.65 31.12
N ASP A 404 -17.71 29.15 30.11
CA ASP A 404 -18.33 27.83 29.87
C ASP A 404 -17.38 26.70 29.40
N PRO A 405 -17.53 25.41 29.85
CA PRO A 405 -16.71 24.29 29.38
C PRO A 405 -17.40 23.54 28.23
N SER A 406 -17.27 24.04 26.99
CA SER A 406 -17.94 23.41 25.86
C SER A 406 -17.13 23.34 24.55
N THR A 407 -15.82 23.07 24.57
CA THR A 407 -15.11 22.65 23.33
C THR A 407 -13.92 21.73 23.60
N SER A 408 -14.13 20.42 23.45
CA SER A 408 -13.06 19.53 22.97
C SER A 408 -13.63 18.72 21.80
N ASP A 409 -13.22 19.10 20.60
CA ASP A 409 -13.66 18.56 19.32
C ASP A 409 -12.79 17.34 18.97
N PRO A 410 -13.35 16.15 18.66
CA PRO A 410 -12.57 14.94 18.36
C PRO A 410 -11.68 15.03 17.11
N PHE A 411 -11.76 16.09 16.31
CA PHE A 411 -10.93 16.29 15.11
C PHE A 411 -9.72 17.24 15.31
N LEU A 412 -9.68 18.02 16.39
CA LEU A 412 -8.61 18.98 16.69
C LEU A 412 -8.02 18.63 18.06
N GLY A 413 -6.75 18.22 18.10
CA GLY A 413 -6.05 17.89 19.35
C GLY A 413 -6.10 18.99 20.41
N SER A 414 -5.62 18.68 21.62
CA SER A 414 -5.65 19.54 22.81
C SER A 414 -5.29 21.01 22.54
N VAL A 415 -6.07 21.93 23.12
CA VAL A 415 -5.87 23.39 23.05
C VAL A 415 -4.54 23.86 23.68
N THR A 416 -3.83 23.00 24.40
CA THR A 416 -2.45 23.27 24.86
C THR A 416 -1.45 22.58 23.96
N GLY A 417 -0.93 23.35 23.00
CA GLY A 417 0.18 22.99 22.13
C GLY A 417 1.57 23.07 22.81
N LEU A 418 2.60 22.98 21.98
CA LEU A 418 4.04 22.78 22.23
C LEU A 418 4.78 23.90 23.02
N GLU A 419 4.18 24.51 24.04
CA GLU A 419 4.84 25.57 24.82
C GLU A 419 4.87 25.29 26.33
N ALA A 420 5.97 25.72 26.97
CA ALA A 420 6.32 25.47 28.36
C ALA A 420 5.59 26.39 29.34
N GLU A 421 4.38 26.86 29.01
CA GLU A 421 3.60 27.70 29.91
C GLU A 421 2.58 26.84 30.64
N ALA A 422 2.81 26.62 31.94
CA ALA A 422 1.89 25.87 32.78
C ALA A 422 0.55 26.64 32.85
N PRO A 423 -0.57 26.07 32.35
CA PRO A 423 -1.86 26.74 32.43
C PRO A 423 -2.27 26.93 33.90
N ARG A 424 -2.86 28.09 34.22
CA ARG A 424 -3.36 28.40 35.58
C ARG A 424 -4.36 27.33 36.03
N THR A 425 -4.12 26.70 37.17
CA THR A 425 -4.90 25.55 37.65
C THR A 425 -6.01 25.95 38.63
N ARG A 426 -7.16 25.26 38.55
CA ARG A 426 -8.22 25.22 39.58
C ARG A 426 -8.60 23.76 39.87
N PRO A 427 -9.06 23.40 41.08
CA PRO A 427 -9.51 22.04 41.39
C PRO A 427 -10.70 21.63 40.53
N VAL A 428 -10.64 20.44 39.93
CA VAL A 428 -11.72 19.88 39.11
C VAL A 428 -12.58 18.95 39.96
N GLN A 429 -13.91 19.13 39.97
CA GLN A 429 -14.82 18.22 40.64
C GLN A 429 -14.94 16.91 39.84
N VAL A 430 -14.64 15.78 40.48
CA VAL A 430 -14.85 14.45 39.89
C VAL A 430 -16.28 14.01 40.20
N ALA A 431 -17.12 13.87 39.18
CA ALA A 431 -18.40 13.21 39.33
C ALA A 431 -18.14 11.71 39.63
N ALA A 432 -18.54 11.24 40.81
CA ALA A 432 -18.44 9.84 41.17
C ALA A 432 -19.30 9.02 40.19
N GLY A 433 -18.66 8.29 39.27
CA GLY A 433 -19.36 7.35 38.41
C GLY A 433 -20.14 6.35 39.27
N ALA A 434 -21.41 6.12 38.93
CA ALA A 434 -22.30 5.24 39.68
C ALA A 434 -21.59 3.91 40.01
N ARG A 435 -21.48 3.59 41.31
CA ARG A 435 -20.97 2.30 41.76
C ARG A 435 -21.83 1.22 41.11
N ARG A 436 -21.26 0.40 40.22
CA ARG A 436 -21.90 -0.86 39.85
C ARG A 436 -21.92 -1.72 41.11
N GLU A 437 -23.11 -1.99 41.62
CA GLU A 437 -23.30 -2.92 42.71
C GLU A 437 -22.72 -4.29 42.33
N PRO A 438 -22.03 -4.97 43.25
CA PRO A 438 -21.57 -6.32 43.00
C PRO A 438 -22.78 -7.24 42.74
N PRO A 439 -22.66 -8.23 41.83
CA PRO A 439 -23.75 -9.15 41.55
C PRO A 439 -24.16 -9.88 42.83
N VAL A 440 -25.45 -9.80 43.17
CA VAL A 440 -26.06 -10.52 44.28
C VAL A 440 -25.82 -12.02 44.09
N PRO A 441 -25.20 -12.73 45.06
CA PRO A 441 -25.07 -14.18 44.98
C PRO A 441 -26.46 -14.81 45.06
N PRO A 442 -26.72 -15.93 44.35
CA PRO A 442 -28.03 -16.56 44.36
C PRO A 442 -28.36 -17.00 45.79
N THR A 443 -29.49 -16.52 46.30
CA THR A 443 -30.11 -16.97 47.54
C THR A 443 -30.42 -18.45 47.40
N GLY A 444 -29.75 -19.28 48.19
CA GLY A 444 -30.11 -20.68 48.34
C GLY A 444 -31.45 -20.78 49.08
N ASP A 445 -32.49 -21.18 48.37
CA ASP A 445 -33.75 -21.62 48.97
C ASP A 445 -33.53 -22.98 49.64
N GLY A 446 -33.15 -22.94 50.91
CA GLY A 446 -33.42 -24.01 51.86
C GLY A 446 -34.85 -23.88 52.36
N GLY A 447 -35.78 -24.62 51.76
CA GLY A 447 -37.18 -24.69 52.16
C GLY A 447 -37.67 -26.14 52.26
N SER A 448 -37.61 -26.69 53.47
CA SER A 448 -38.16 -27.99 53.84
C SER A 448 -39.69 -28.01 53.85
N SER A 449 -40.31 -28.96 53.14
CA SER A 449 -41.54 -29.68 53.52
C SER A 449 -41.68 -30.85 52.53
N GLY A 450 -41.95 -32.11 52.89
CA GLY A 450 -42.61 -32.62 54.08
C GLY A 450 -43.98 -33.18 53.70
N GLY A 451 -44.01 -34.40 53.14
CA GLY A 451 -45.12 -35.35 53.30
C GLY A 451 -46.24 -35.39 52.24
N GLY A 452 -46.45 -36.60 51.68
CA GLY A 452 -47.77 -37.26 51.81
C GLY A 452 -48.64 -37.47 50.57
N VAL A 453 -48.67 -38.74 50.13
CA VAL A 453 -49.86 -39.54 49.70
C VAL A 453 -50.65 -39.09 48.46
N SER A 454 -50.47 -39.82 47.35
CA SER A 454 -51.46 -40.72 46.69
C SER A 454 -50.93 -41.15 45.33
#